data_AF-A0A524L940-F1
#
_entry.id   AF-A0A524L940-F1
#
_cell.length_a   1.000
_cell.length_b   1.000
_cell.length_c   1.000
_cell.angle_alpha   90.00
_cell.angle_beta   90.00
_cell.angle_gamma   90.00
#
_symmetry.space_group_name_H-M   'P 1'
#
loop_
_entity.id
_entity.type
_entity.pdbx_description
1 polymer ?
#
loop_
_entity_poly.entity_id
_entity_poly.type
_entity_poly.pdbx_seq_one_letter_code
_entity_poly.pdbx_strand_id
1 'polypeptide(L)'
;MNHIILSKGNIKGKVVNVSLRPVEDCGNCEYCKDKCYAKKVYKLRPVVRYAWDNNSDAFNADPFGACESIIEQLYISKPIKLFRIHVSGDFLNQEHLDSWNIVADQFPQTKFLAFTKMFDLDYSAIKKNIQIVYSMWPGMPDDNVPDGPRAWVQDGTETRMPDNAIECDGQCHQCAKCWNLRTRDIVFKIH
;
A
#
# COMPACT_ATOMS: atom_id res chain seq x y z
N MET A 1 10.78 21.88 -3.28
CA MET A 1 9.95 20.70 -2.98
C MET A 1 10.31 19.60 -3.96
N ASN A 2 10.63 18.41 -3.46
CA ASN A 2 10.83 17.23 -4.31
C ASN A 2 9.44 16.78 -4.80
N HIS A 3 9.25 16.76 -6.12
CA HIS A 3 7.97 16.40 -6.72
C HIS A 3 7.77 14.88 -6.64
N ILE A 4 6.60 14.42 -6.21
CA ILE A 4 6.29 12.98 -6.13
C ILE A 4 6.25 12.36 -7.52
N ILE A 5 6.77 11.15 -7.67
CA ILE A 5 6.76 10.38 -8.92
C ILE A 5 5.71 9.27 -8.82
N LEU A 6 4.57 9.49 -9.49
CA LEU A 6 3.51 8.50 -9.64
C LEU A 6 3.83 7.47 -10.73
N SER A 7 3.62 6.19 -10.42
CA SER A 7 3.63 5.11 -11.40
C SER A 7 2.22 4.89 -11.96
N LYS A 8 2.10 4.79 -13.29
CA LYS A 8 0.84 4.42 -13.97
C LYS A 8 0.53 2.91 -13.90
N GLY A 9 1.32 2.16 -13.13
CA GLY A 9 1.23 0.70 -13.05
C GLY A 9 2.00 -0.02 -14.16
N ASN A 10 1.86 -1.34 -14.23
CA ASN A 10 2.53 -2.19 -15.20
C ASN A 10 1.52 -3.16 -15.88
N ILE A 11 2.03 -4.08 -16.70
CA ILE A 11 1.19 -5.05 -17.44
C ILE A 11 0.35 -5.93 -16.51
N LYS A 12 0.84 -6.24 -15.29
CA LYS A 12 0.11 -7.01 -14.27
C LYS A 12 -0.92 -6.17 -13.49
N GLY A 13 -0.88 -4.85 -13.64
CA GLY A 13 -1.88 -3.96 -13.06
C GLY A 13 -1.61 -2.51 -13.45
N LYS A 14 -2.45 -1.97 -14.36
CA LYS A 14 -2.49 -0.55 -14.73
C LYS A 14 -3.18 0.27 -13.64
N VAL A 15 -2.69 0.17 -12.41
CA VAL A 15 -3.21 0.89 -11.26
C VAL A 15 -2.21 1.95 -10.86
N VAL A 16 -2.68 3.20 -10.76
CA VAL A 16 -1.83 4.31 -10.36
C VAL A 16 -1.38 4.09 -8.92
N ASN A 17 -0.10 4.35 -8.65
CA ASN A 17 0.46 4.16 -7.32
C ASN A 17 1.64 5.09 -7.07
N VAL A 18 1.94 5.29 -5.80
CA VAL A 18 3.18 5.87 -5.29
C VAL A 18 3.78 4.87 -4.31
N SER A 19 5.10 4.70 -4.30
CA SER A 19 5.78 3.71 -3.47
C SER A 19 7.08 4.27 -2.93
N LEU A 20 7.52 3.70 -1.81
CA LEU A 20 8.73 4.04 -1.07
C LEU A 20 9.76 2.89 -1.14
N ARG A 21 10.92 3.09 -0.51
CA ARG A 21 12.01 2.10 -0.48
C ARG A 21 11.55 0.82 0.20
N PRO A 22 11.84 -0.35 -0.38
CA PRO A 22 11.50 -1.61 0.27
C PRO A 22 12.38 -1.81 1.49
N VAL A 23 11.80 -2.35 2.57
CA VAL A 23 12.48 -2.66 3.85
C VAL A 23 12.81 -1.41 4.66
N GLU A 24 13.48 -0.41 4.08
CA GLU A 24 13.88 0.80 4.79
C GLU A 24 12.69 1.63 5.26
N ASP A 25 11.67 1.81 4.40
CA ASP A 25 10.45 2.57 4.73
C ASP A 25 9.30 1.63 5.15
N CYS A 26 9.62 0.52 5.82
CA CYS A 26 8.64 -0.45 6.33
C CYS A 26 8.81 -0.63 7.84
N GLY A 27 7.87 -0.16 8.67
CA GLY A 27 8.03 -0.23 10.13
C GLY A 27 8.07 -1.66 10.70
N ASN A 28 7.27 -2.59 10.18
CA ASN A 28 7.17 -3.97 10.68
C ASN A 28 7.70 -4.99 9.66
N CYS A 29 8.93 -4.79 9.19
CA CYS A 29 9.51 -5.59 8.09
C CYS A 29 10.25 -6.86 8.54
N GLU A 30 10.36 -7.14 9.84
CA GLU A 30 11.15 -8.28 10.37
C GLU A 30 10.75 -9.61 9.72
N TYR A 31 9.45 -9.86 9.60
CA TYR A 31 8.88 -11.09 9.05
C TYR A 31 8.89 -11.18 7.53
N CYS A 32 9.11 -10.05 6.82
CA CYS A 32 8.96 -10.01 5.37
C CYS A 32 10.21 -9.56 4.60
N LYS A 33 11.23 -8.98 5.25
CA LYS A 33 12.41 -8.38 4.60
C LYS A 33 13.18 -9.34 3.70
N ASP A 34 13.24 -10.63 4.05
CA ASP A 34 14.00 -11.62 3.30
C ASP A 34 13.24 -12.13 2.07
N LYS A 35 11.91 -12.22 2.19
CA LYS A 35 11.00 -12.63 1.11
C LYS A 35 10.37 -11.43 0.38
N CYS A 36 10.86 -10.20 0.62
CA CYS A 36 10.27 -8.99 0.06
C CYS A 36 10.44 -8.94 -1.46
N TYR A 37 9.34 -9.15 -2.19
CA TYR A 37 9.33 -9.17 -3.66
C TYR A 37 9.79 -7.84 -4.28
N ALA A 38 9.58 -6.71 -3.58
CA ALA A 38 9.92 -5.38 -4.06
C ALA A 38 11.43 -5.14 -4.15
N LYS A 39 12.25 -5.82 -3.33
CA LYS A 39 13.73 -5.74 -3.38
C LYS A 39 14.27 -6.08 -4.77
N LYS A 40 13.69 -7.09 -5.43
CA LYS A 40 14.12 -7.51 -6.78
C LYS A 40 13.88 -6.41 -7.80
N VAL A 41 12.70 -5.79 -7.81
CA VAL A 41 12.37 -4.72 -8.77
C VAL A 41 13.21 -3.48 -8.48
N TYR A 42 13.33 -3.09 -7.20
CA TYR A 42 14.16 -1.98 -6.77
C TYR A 42 15.63 -2.15 -7.18
N LYS A 43 16.21 -3.35 -7.04
CA LYS A 43 17.57 -3.64 -7.50
C LYS A 43 17.69 -3.56 -9.03
N LEU A 44 16.77 -4.19 -9.75
CA LEU A 44 16.89 -4.44 -11.20
C LEU A 44 16.38 -3.32 -12.10
N ARG A 45 15.67 -2.32 -11.59
CA ARG A 45 15.04 -1.25 -12.39
C ARG A 45 15.45 0.12 -11.87
N PRO A 46 16.51 0.74 -12.45
CA PRO A 46 17.01 2.04 -11.98
C PRO A 46 15.96 3.15 -11.93
N VAL A 47 15.06 3.20 -12.91
CA VAL A 47 13.95 4.18 -12.95
C VAL A 47 12.98 4.00 -11.77
N VAL A 48 12.70 2.74 -11.39
CA VAL A 48 11.84 2.44 -10.24
C VAL A 48 12.55 2.81 -8.95
N ARG A 49 13.83 2.46 -8.81
CA ARG A 49 14.66 2.85 -7.66
C ARG A 49 14.68 4.35 -7.47
N TYR A 50 15.01 5.11 -8.52
CA TYR A 50 15.02 6.56 -8.48
C TYR A 50 13.67 7.14 -8.05
N ALA A 51 12.56 6.64 -8.61
CA ALA A 51 11.23 7.09 -8.23
C ALA A 51 10.94 6.83 -6.75
N TRP A 52 11.28 5.64 -6.25
CA TRP A 52 11.03 5.27 -4.86
C TRP A 52 11.94 6.03 -3.90
N ASP A 53 13.22 6.21 -4.23
CA ASP A 53 14.15 7.01 -3.44
C ASP A 53 13.68 8.46 -3.31
N ASN A 54 13.30 9.08 -4.43
CA ASN A 54 12.76 10.44 -4.44
C ASN A 54 11.48 10.56 -3.61
N ASN A 55 10.57 9.61 -3.75
CA ASN A 55 9.31 9.63 -3.00
C ASN A 55 9.55 9.47 -1.50
N SER A 56 10.42 8.54 -1.11
CA SER A 56 10.83 8.34 0.28
C SER A 56 11.44 9.61 0.87
N ASP A 57 12.36 10.25 0.17
CA ASP A 57 12.97 11.49 0.65
C ASP A 57 11.96 12.63 0.73
N ALA A 58 11.02 12.72 -0.21
CA ALA A 58 9.95 13.72 -0.18
C ALA A 58 9.01 13.53 1.01
N PHE A 59 8.50 12.31 1.24
CA PHE A 59 7.61 12.03 2.36
C PHE A 59 8.31 12.15 3.73
N ASN A 60 9.60 11.80 3.83
CA ASN A 60 10.34 11.98 5.09
C ASN A 60 10.62 13.46 5.38
N ALA A 61 10.80 14.29 4.35
CA ALA A 61 11.09 15.71 4.53
C ALA A 61 9.84 16.55 4.80
N ASP A 62 8.75 16.27 4.08
CA ASP A 62 7.50 17.03 4.14
C ASP A 62 6.32 16.18 3.63
N PRO A 63 5.67 15.39 4.51
CA PRO A 63 4.53 14.55 4.12
C PRO A 63 3.37 15.32 3.50
N PHE A 64 3.14 16.56 3.95
CA PHE A 64 2.04 17.38 3.44
C PHE A 64 2.34 17.89 2.03
N GLY A 65 3.51 18.49 1.81
CA GLY A 65 3.94 18.95 0.48
C GLY A 65 4.06 17.81 -0.53
N ALA A 66 4.47 16.61 -0.09
CA ALA A 66 4.43 15.40 -0.90
C ALA A 66 2.98 15.07 -1.36
N CYS A 67 2.01 15.16 -0.46
CA CYS A 67 0.59 14.96 -0.79
C CYS A 67 0.02 16.07 -1.69
N GLU A 68 0.41 17.32 -1.52
CA GLU A 68 0.05 18.41 -2.45
C GLU A 68 0.53 18.10 -3.88
N SER A 69 1.78 17.66 -4.03
CA SER A 69 2.31 17.23 -5.33
C SER A 69 1.50 16.07 -5.95
N ILE A 70 0.96 15.16 -5.13
CA ILE A 70 0.07 14.10 -5.61
C ILE A 70 -1.26 14.71 -6.07
N ILE A 71 -1.86 15.59 -5.29
CA ILE A 71 -3.14 16.24 -5.60
C ILE A 71 -3.06 16.99 -6.94
N GLU A 72 -2.02 17.78 -7.15
CA GLU A 72 -1.79 18.51 -8.41
C GLU A 72 -1.73 17.55 -9.62
N GLN A 73 -0.97 16.46 -9.48
CA GLN A 73 -0.85 15.45 -10.54
C GLN A 73 -2.18 14.74 -10.84
N LEU A 74 -2.99 14.48 -9.82
CA LEU A 74 -4.29 13.84 -9.98
C LEU A 74 -5.30 14.78 -10.66
N TYR A 75 -5.27 16.08 -10.37
CA TYR A 75 -6.16 17.08 -11.01
C TYR A 75 -5.94 17.21 -12.52
N ILE A 76 -4.69 17.12 -12.99
CA ILE A 76 -4.35 17.23 -14.41
C ILE A 76 -4.40 15.88 -15.15
N SER A 77 -4.62 14.79 -14.43
CA SER A 77 -4.73 13.44 -15.00
C SER A 77 -6.14 13.14 -15.48
N LYS A 78 -6.28 12.14 -16.37
CA LYS A 78 -7.61 11.54 -16.62
C LYS A 78 -8.15 10.96 -15.30
N PRO A 79 -9.49 10.94 -15.08
CA PRO A 79 -10.07 10.42 -13.84
C PRO A 79 -9.55 9.04 -13.47
N ILE A 80 -8.95 8.94 -12.29
CA ILE A 80 -8.39 7.71 -11.75
C ILE A 80 -9.44 7.05 -10.86
N LYS A 81 -9.81 5.80 -11.17
CA LYS A 81 -10.82 5.07 -10.38
C LYS A 81 -10.22 4.31 -9.20
N LEU A 82 -9.00 3.79 -9.39
CA LEU A 82 -8.29 2.95 -8.42
C LEU A 82 -6.88 3.48 -8.25
N PHE A 83 -6.46 3.63 -7.00
CA PHE A 83 -5.13 4.05 -6.61
C PHE A 83 -4.58 3.11 -5.52
N ARG A 84 -3.30 2.73 -5.61
CA ARG A 84 -2.61 2.02 -4.52
C ARG A 84 -1.67 2.95 -3.80
N ILE A 85 -1.94 3.14 -2.52
CA ILE A 85 -1.01 3.76 -1.58
C ILE A 85 0.02 2.68 -1.24
N HIS A 86 1.24 2.88 -1.74
CA HIS A 86 2.40 2.00 -1.53
C HIS A 86 2.22 0.57 -2.07
N VAL A 87 2.89 0.31 -3.20
CA VAL A 87 3.15 -1.07 -3.65
C VAL A 87 4.36 -1.64 -2.89
N SER A 88 5.31 -0.76 -2.55
CA SER A 88 6.47 -0.99 -1.69
C SER A 88 6.57 0.15 -0.67
N GLY A 89 7.17 -0.13 0.48
CA GLY A 89 7.11 0.75 1.65
C GLY A 89 5.84 0.53 2.46
N ASP A 90 5.67 1.36 3.48
CA ASP A 90 4.48 1.42 4.33
C ASP A 90 4.20 2.88 4.73
N PHE A 91 3.18 3.13 5.54
CA PHE A 91 3.03 4.42 6.20
C PHE A 91 4.25 4.67 7.12
N LEU A 92 4.78 5.89 7.10
CA LEU A 92 6.00 6.23 7.83
C LEU A 92 5.70 6.58 9.29
N ASN A 93 4.59 7.28 9.52
CA ASN A 93 4.11 7.75 10.81
C ASN A 93 2.64 8.19 10.67
N GLN A 94 2.04 8.67 11.77
CA GLN A 94 0.65 9.15 11.77
C GLN A 94 0.43 10.34 10.83
N GLU A 95 1.38 11.29 10.77
CA GLU A 95 1.27 12.46 9.90
C GLU A 95 1.18 12.06 8.41
N HIS A 96 1.96 11.06 8.00
CA HIS A 96 1.88 10.50 6.65
C HIS A 96 0.54 9.79 6.41
N LEU A 97 0.00 9.06 7.38
CA LEU A 97 -1.34 8.47 7.26
C LEU A 97 -2.41 9.57 7.12
N ASP A 98 -2.33 10.62 7.93
CA ASP A 98 -3.29 11.72 7.93
C ASP A 98 -3.22 12.56 6.65
N SER A 99 -2.04 12.74 6.06
CA SER A 99 -1.91 13.45 4.79
C SER A 99 -2.61 12.72 3.64
N TRP A 100 -2.69 11.39 3.67
CA TRP A 100 -3.50 10.63 2.71
C TRP A 100 -5.01 10.87 2.85
N ASN A 101 -5.51 11.20 4.04
CA ASN A 101 -6.91 11.59 4.21
C ASN A 101 -7.24 12.89 3.45
N ILE A 102 -6.29 13.81 3.35
CA ILE A 102 -6.42 15.06 2.59
C ILE A 102 -6.54 14.74 1.09
N VAL A 103 -5.65 13.88 0.57
CA VAL A 103 -5.73 13.43 -0.82
C VAL A 103 -7.07 12.76 -1.09
N ALA A 104 -7.50 11.85 -0.22
CA ALA A 104 -8.73 11.10 -0.42
C ALA A 104 -9.99 11.97 -0.39
N ASP A 105 -10.03 13.02 0.44
CA ASP A 105 -11.13 14.00 0.47
C ASP A 105 -11.27 14.79 -0.83
N GLN A 106 -10.15 15.14 -1.47
CA GLN A 106 -10.16 15.87 -2.76
C GLN A 106 -10.65 14.99 -3.93
N PHE A 107 -10.52 13.67 -3.82
CA PHE A 107 -10.86 12.73 -4.88
C PHE A 107 -11.86 11.65 -4.42
N PRO A 108 -13.11 12.03 -4.08
CA PRO A 108 -14.10 11.10 -3.51
C PRO A 108 -14.54 9.99 -4.49
N GLN A 109 -14.30 10.16 -5.78
CA GLN A 109 -14.58 9.15 -6.83
C GLN A 109 -13.45 8.12 -6.99
N THR A 110 -12.27 8.39 -6.43
CA THR A 110 -11.13 7.48 -6.45
C THR A 110 -11.20 6.56 -5.25
N LYS A 111 -11.04 5.26 -5.47
CA LYS A 111 -10.83 4.30 -4.39
C LYS A 111 -9.33 4.12 -4.16
N PHE A 112 -8.89 4.36 -2.94
CA PHE A 112 -7.53 4.16 -2.48
C PHE A 112 -7.43 2.83 -1.74
N LEU A 113 -6.29 2.15 -1.88
CA LEU A 113 -6.00 0.89 -1.21
C LEU A 113 -4.60 0.94 -0.64
N ALA A 114 -4.46 0.66 0.66
CA ALA A 114 -3.18 0.49 1.32
C ALA A 114 -3.13 -0.91 1.95
N PHE A 115 -2.02 -1.61 1.72
CA PHE A 115 -1.65 -2.78 2.53
C PHE A 115 -0.61 -2.32 3.53
N THR A 116 -0.85 -2.54 4.83
CA THR A 116 0.02 -1.99 5.88
C THR A 116 0.31 -3.01 6.96
N LYS A 117 1.47 -2.87 7.62
CA LYS A 117 1.83 -3.54 8.86
C LYS A 117 1.97 -2.56 10.02
N MET A 118 1.64 -1.28 9.83
CA MET A 118 1.77 -0.23 10.83
C MET A 118 0.59 -0.26 11.79
N PHE A 119 0.49 -1.30 12.62
CA PHE A 119 -0.67 -1.58 13.47
C PHE A 119 -0.85 -0.55 14.60
N ASP A 120 0.23 0.12 15.00
CA ASP A 120 0.22 1.10 16.10
C ASP A 120 -0.28 2.49 15.69
N LEU A 121 -0.63 2.71 14.42
CA LEU A 121 -1.21 3.97 13.94
C LEU A 121 -2.71 4.04 14.25
N ASP A 122 -3.23 5.26 14.40
CA ASP A 122 -4.65 5.50 14.56
C ASP A 122 -5.34 5.62 13.18
N TYR A 123 -6.14 4.60 12.86
CA TYR A 123 -6.93 4.54 11.63
C TYR A 123 -8.37 5.05 11.80
N SER A 124 -8.76 5.55 12.97
CA SER A 124 -10.15 5.95 13.27
C SER A 124 -10.66 7.08 12.39
N ALA A 125 -9.78 7.95 11.90
CA ALA A 125 -10.08 9.08 11.03
C ALA A 125 -10.04 8.74 9.53
N ILE A 126 -9.80 7.48 9.16
CA ILE A 126 -9.58 7.09 7.76
C ILE A 126 -10.80 7.39 6.88
N LYS A 127 -10.56 7.99 5.70
CA LYS A 127 -11.65 8.30 4.76
C LYS A 127 -12.29 7.04 4.18
N LYS A 128 -13.60 7.09 3.95
CA LYS A 128 -14.41 5.95 3.46
C LYS A 128 -13.98 5.41 2.09
N ASN A 129 -13.32 6.23 1.28
CA ASN A 129 -12.76 5.83 -0.01
C ASN A 129 -11.32 5.32 0.08
N ILE A 130 -10.75 5.19 1.29
CA ILE A 130 -9.50 4.48 1.55
C ILE A 130 -9.84 3.13 2.18
N GLN A 131 -9.43 2.05 1.52
CA GLN A 131 -9.49 0.69 2.06
C GLN A 131 -8.12 0.34 2.65
N ILE A 132 -8.07 0.19 3.97
CA ILE A 132 -6.92 -0.37 4.68
C ILE A 132 -7.07 -1.88 4.72
N VAL A 133 -5.97 -2.60 4.48
CA VAL A 133 -5.88 -4.05 4.61
C VAL A 133 -4.61 -4.41 5.38
N TYR A 134 -4.77 -5.09 6.50
CA TYR A 134 -3.66 -5.40 7.41
C TYR A 134 -2.88 -6.62 6.90
N SER A 135 -1.59 -6.44 6.63
CA SER A 135 -0.74 -7.49 6.05
C SER A 135 -0.24 -8.45 7.11
N MET A 136 -0.60 -9.72 6.98
CA MET A 136 -0.22 -10.78 7.91
C MET A 136 0.81 -11.70 7.25
N TRP A 137 1.98 -11.85 7.87
CA TRP A 137 3.03 -12.78 7.44
C TRP A 137 3.13 -13.98 8.36
N PRO A 138 3.55 -15.16 7.86
CA PRO A 138 3.80 -16.32 8.70
C PRO A 138 4.76 -15.97 9.85
N GLY A 139 4.38 -16.36 11.07
CA GLY A 139 5.16 -16.12 12.29
C GLY A 139 5.01 -14.73 12.93
N MET A 140 4.38 -13.77 12.24
CA MET A 140 4.04 -12.48 12.85
C MET A 140 2.97 -12.67 13.94
N PRO A 141 3.02 -12.00 15.10
CA PRO A 141 1.92 -12.01 16.06
C PRO A 141 0.61 -11.48 15.46
N ASP A 142 -0.54 -12.00 15.89
CA ASP A 142 -1.87 -11.45 15.54
C ASP A 142 -2.45 -10.62 16.70
N ASP A 143 -1.61 -10.31 17.69
CA ASP A 143 -1.98 -9.50 18.83
C ASP A 143 -1.89 -8.02 18.43
N ASN A 144 -2.90 -7.23 18.78
CA ASN A 144 -3.00 -5.79 18.52
C ASN A 144 -3.12 -5.39 17.03
N VAL A 145 -3.53 -6.30 16.14
CA VAL A 145 -3.91 -5.93 14.78
C VAL A 145 -5.28 -5.23 14.83
N PRO A 146 -5.45 -4.01 14.27
CA PRO A 146 -6.74 -3.34 14.31
C PRO A 146 -7.84 -4.09 13.57
N ASP A 147 -9.09 -3.75 13.90
CA ASP A 147 -10.25 -4.33 13.24
C ASP A 147 -10.30 -3.96 11.75
N GLY A 148 -10.39 -4.97 10.89
CA GLY A 148 -10.45 -4.79 9.45
C GLY A 148 -10.05 -6.04 8.67
N PRO A 149 -10.14 -5.99 7.33
CA PRO A 149 -9.75 -7.11 6.49
C PRO A 149 -8.23 -7.33 6.56
N ARG A 150 -7.84 -8.60 6.58
CA ARG A 150 -6.44 -9.03 6.59
C ARG A 150 -6.01 -9.57 5.23
N ALA A 151 -4.74 -9.39 4.95
CA ALA A 151 -4.02 -9.86 3.79
C ALA A 151 -2.99 -10.89 4.22
N TRP A 152 -3.37 -12.17 4.18
CA TRP A 152 -2.55 -13.29 4.61
C TRP A 152 -1.54 -13.68 3.54
N VAL A 153 -0.27 -13.78 3.91
CA VAL A 153 0.77 -14.37 3.07
C VAL A 153 0.87 -15.85 3.40
N GLN A 154 0.70 -16.69 2.39
CA GLN A 154 0.73 -18.14 2.52
C GLN A 154 1.96 -18.71 1.81
N ASP A 155 2.82 -19.38 2.57
CA ASP A 155 4.03 -20.06 2.11
C ASP A 155 4.07 -21.56 2.43
N GLY A 156 2.93 -22.10 2.87
CA GLY A 156 2.75 -23.47 3.36
C GLY A 156 2.71 -23.57 4.88
N THR A 157 3.01 -22.49 5.61
CA THR A 157 3.11 -22.50 7.08
C THR A 157 2.07 -21.63 7.79
N GLU A 158 1.31 -20.80 7.06
CA GLU A 158 0.31 -19.92 7.68
C GLU A 158 -0.96 -20.70 8.01
N THR A 159 -1.34 -20.73 9.29
CA THR A 159 -2.48 -21.50 9.81
C THR A 159 -3.62 -20.64 10.37
N ARG A 160 -3.44 -19.31 10.45
CA ARG A 160 -4.42 -18.41 11.09
C ARG A 160 -5.47 -17.85 10.11
N MET A 161 -5.20 -17.95 8.82
CA MET A 161 -6.09 -17.48 7.77
C MET A 161 -7.46 -18.18 7.86
N PRO A 162 -8.58 -17.45 7.76
CA PRO A 162 -9.90 -18.06 7.79
C PRO A 162 -10.21 -18.82 6.48
N ASP A 163 -10.99 -19.90 6.57
CA ASP A 163 -11.36 -20.75 5.42
C ASP A 163 -12.09 -20.01 4.30
N ASN A 164 -12.74 -18.88 4.63
CA ASN A 164 -13.48 -18.05 3.69
C ASN A 164 -12.63 -16.93 3.06
N ALA A 165 -11.32 -16.88 3.33
CA ALA A 165 -10.41 -15.93 2.72
C ALA A 165 -10.41 -16.09 1.20
N ILE A 166 -10.42 -14.96 0.49
CA ILE A 166 -10.44 -14.95 -0.97
C ILE A 166 -9.01 -15.19 -1.49
N GLU A 167 -8.84 -16.13 -2.41
CA GLU A 167 -7.54 -16.31 -3.07
C GLU A 167 -7.27 -15.18 -4.08
N CYS A 168 -6.08 -14.58 -3.98
CA CYS A 168 -5.62 -13.54 -4.90
C CYS A 168 -4.98 -14.15 -6.15
N ASP A 169 -5.50 -13.79 -7.33
CA ASP A 169 -4.98 -14.18 -8.64
C ASP A 169 -3.85 -13.28 -9.18
N GLY A 170 -3.54 -12.20 -8.45
CA GLY A 170 -2.54 -11.20 -8.85
C GLY A 170 -2.95 -10.27 -9.99
N GLN A 171 -4.19 -10.33 -10.49
CA GLN A 171 -4.70 -9.52 -11.60
C GLN A 171 -5.53 -8.34 -11.10
N CYS A 172 -4.91 -7.47 -10.30
CA CYS A 172 -5.61 -6.40 -9.57
C CYS A 172 -6.44 -5.48 -10.47
N HIS A 173 -6.01 -5.23 -11.71
CA HIS A 173 -6.72 -4.37 -12.66
C HIS A 173 -8.03 -4.95 -13.20
N GLN A 174 -8.22 -6.27 -13.10
CA GLN A 174 -9.45 -6.97 -13.50
C GLN A 174 -10.31 -7.28 -12.28
N CYS A 175 -9.67 -7.75 -11.21
CA CYS A 175 -10.34 -8.21 -10.00
C CYS A 175 -10.87 -7.05 -9.14
N ALA A 176 -10.01 -6.07 -8.80
CA ALA A 176 -10.31 -4.91 -7.96
C ALA A 176 -10.99 -5.17 -6.59
N LYS A 177 -11.17 -6.43 -6.16
CA LYS A 177 -11.86 -6.80 -4.91
C LYS A 177 -11.22 -6.17 -3.67
N CYS A 178 -9.89 -6.02 -3.67
CA CYS A 178 -9.15 -5.48 -2.54
C CYS A 178 -9.55 -4.05 -2.15
N TRP A 179 -10.17 -3.27 -3.03
CA TRP A 179 -10.67 -1.92 -2.73
C TRP A 179 -12.06 -1.91 -2.06
N ASN A 180 -12.64 -3.08 -1.79
CA ASN A 180 -13.98 -3.21 -1.21
C ASN A 180 -14.14 -4.54 -0.47
N LEU A 181 -13.16 -4.88 0.38
CA LEU A 181 -13.12 -6.18 1.05
C LEU A 181 -14.19 -6.34 2.15
N ARG A 182 -14.79 -5.24 2.64
CA ARG A 182 -15.75 -5.24 3.75
C ARG A 182 -15.19 -6.08 4.91
N THR A 183 -15.71 -7.28 5.14
CA THR A 183 -15.33 -8.20 6.22
C THR A 183 -14.57 -9.45 5.74
N ARG A 184 -14.17 -9.50 4.47
CA ARG A 184 -13.47 -10.67 3.92
C ARG A 184 -11.97 -10.45 3.85
N ASP A 185 -11.24 -11.46 4.27
CA ASP A 185 -9.80 -11.51 4.13
C ASP A 185 -9.39 -11.95 2.72
N ILE A 186 -8.14 -11.66 2.38
CA ILE A 186 -7.50 -12.07 1.13
C ILE A 186 -6.24 -12.88 1.45
N VAL A 187 -5.94 -13.89 0.64
CA VAL A 187 -4.69 -14.66 0.73
C VAL A 187 -3.83 -14.50 -0.52
N PHE A 188 -2.54 -14.29 -0.30
CA PHE A 188 -1.49 -14.23 -1.31
C PHE A 188 -0.58 -15.44 -1.16
N LYS A 189 -0.57 -16.32 -2.15
CA LYS A 189 0.39 -17.42 -2.21
C LYS A 189 1.73 -16.91 -2.72
N ILE A 190 2.80 -17.16 -1.96
CA ILE A 190 4.16 -16.94 -2.43
C ILE A 190 4.76 -18.30 -2.84
N HIS A 191 5.36 -18.34 -4.03
CA HIS A 191 6.00 -19.52 -4.62
C HIS A 191 7.52 -19.37 -4.57
#